data_AF-X0YCQ1-F1
#
_entry.id   AF-X0YCQ1-F1
#
_cell.length_a   1.000
_cell.length_b   1.000
_cell.length_c   1.000
_cell.angle_alpha   90.00
_cell.angle_beta   90.00
_cell.angle_gamma   90.00
#
_symmetry.space_group_name_H-M   'P 1'
#
loop_
_entity.id
_entity.type
_entity.pdbx_description
1 polymer ?
#
loop_
_entity_poly.entity_id
_entity_poly.type
_entity_poly.pdbx_seq_one_letter_code
_entity_poly.pdbx_strand_id
1 'polypeptide(L)'
;KKPDLEVFRVFRDRLMDTRVRLLCTNCGTGITYTVKDMPDDLHCVNCHSKLLAVTGTRNMDAELLLNRKIKKGRKDTTASAKISKPSSPCIDFTNEEQDYLDRLADSASLVAASGKRAVTVQAGRGIGPRTAGRILRRQTDGDELLKDVLREELLYAKTKRFWRE
;
A
#
# COMPACT_ATOMS: atom_id res chain seq x y z
N LYS A 1 5.39 -15.74 -34.06
CA LYS A 1 4.24 -14.88 -33.71
C LYS A 1 4.47 -14.38 -32.29
N LYS A 2 4.58 -13.06 -32.04
CA LYS A 2 4.85 -12.50 -30.70
C LYS A 2 3.52 -12.10 -30.03
N PRO A 3 2.84 -13.01 -29.30
CA PRO A 3 1.67 -12.66 -28.49
C PRO A 3 2.02 -11.70 -27.35
N ASP A 4 3.31 -11.49 -27.04
CA ASP A 4 3.75 -10.67 -25.91
C ASP A 4 3.38 -9.19 -26.02
N LEU A 5 3.40 -8.60 -27.22
CA LEU A 5 3.14 -7.16 -27.38
C LEU A 5 1.67 -6.79 -27.21
N GLU A 6 0.76 -7.63 -27.71
CA GLU A 6 -0.68 -7.41 -27.60
C GLU A 6 -1.16 -7.63 -26.18
N VAL A 7 -0.67 -8.69 -25.53
CA VAL A 7 -0.89 -8.95 -24.10
C VAL A 7 -0.35 -7.79 -23.25
N PHE A 8 0.82 -7.26 -23.60
CA PHE A 8 1.41 -6.13 -22.87
C PHE A 8 0.60 -4.84 -23.01
N ARG A 9 0.03 -4.55 -24.18
CA ARG A 9 -0.85 -3.37 -24.37
C ARG A 9 -2.10 -3.47 -23.49
N VAL A 10 -2.82 -4.60 -23.56
CA VAL A 10 -4.01 -4.84 -22.73
C VAL A 10 -3.68 -4.74 -21.24
N PHE A 11 -2.54 -5.30 -20.83
CA PHE A 11 -2.04 -5.19 -19.47
C PHE A 11 -1.76 -3.74 -19.06
N ARG A 12 -1.07 -2.97 -19.90
CA ARG A 12 -0.74 -1.57 -19.64
C ARG A 12 -2.00 -0.75 -19.44
N ASP A 13 -2.95 -0.86 -20.37
CA ASP A 13 -4.19 -0.08 -20.33
C ASP A 13 -4.97 -0.40 -19.05
N ARG A 14 -5.09 -1.70 -18.71
CA ARG A 14 -5.67 -2.15 -17.44
C ARG A 14 -4.98 -1.53 -16.22
N LEU A 15 -3.64 -1.54 -16.18
CA LEU A 15 -2.89 -1.06 -15.03
C LEU A 15 -3.05 0.45 -14.86
N MET A 16 -3.02 1.21 -15.97
CA MET A 16 -3.17 2.66 -15.95
C MET A 16 -4.58 3.11 -15.55
N ASP A 17 -5.60 2.36 -15.94
CA ASP A 17 -7.00 2.62 -15.55
C ASP A 17 -7.34 2.10 -14.14
N THR A 18 -6.41 1.43 -13.46
CA THR A 18 -6.63 0.93 -12.11
C THR A 18 -6.74 2.10 -11.14
N ARG A 19 -7.83 2.13 -10.37
CA ARG A 19 -8.01 3.05 -9.25
C ARG A 19 -7.39 2.49 -7.99
N VAL A 20 -6.56 3.30 -7.35
CA VAL A 20 -5.84 2.97 -6.11
C VAL A 20 -6.23 3.96 -5.02
N ARG A 21 -6.37 3.46 -3.80
CA ARG A 21 -6.63 4.32 -2.64
C ARG A 21 -5.32 4.48 -1.86
N LEU A 22 -4.93 5.72 -1.61
CA LEU A 22 -3.79 6.08 -0.79
C LEU A 22 -4.32 6.46 0.60
N LEU A 23 -3.80 5.82 1.64
CA LEU A 23 -4.12 6.11 3.03
C LEU A 23 -2.90 6.71 3.72
N CYS A 24 -3.04 7.89 4.33
CA CYS A 24 -1.96 8.46 5.11
C CYS A 24 -1.82 7.74 6.44
N THR A 25 -0.66 7.12 6.70
CA THR A 25 -0.41 6.40 7.96
C THR A 25 -0.26 7.33 9.17
N ASN A 26 -0.02 8.62 8.94
CA ASN A 26 0.12 9.64 9.98
C ASN A 26 -1.22 10.20 10.47
N CYS A 27 -2.14 10.51 9.55
CA CYS A 27 -3.40 11.20 9.89
C CYS A 27 -4.68 10.43 9.55
N GLY A 28 -4.58 9.30 8.84
CA GLY A 28 -5.73 8.47 8.46
C GLY A 28 -6.54 8.99 7.27
N THR A 29 -6.20 10.15 6.69
CA THR A 29 -6.88 10.66 5.50
C THR A 29 -6.62 9.76 4.29
N GLY A 30 -7.70 9.36 3.62
CA GLY A 30 -7.67 8.59 2.39
C GLY A 30 -7.99 9.42 1.16
N ILE A 31 -7.22 9.24 0.09
CA ILE A 31 -7.44 9.86 -1.23
C ILE A 31 -7.44 8.76 -2.27
N THR A 32 -8.33 8.84 -3.25
CA THR A 32 -8.37 7.88 -4.36
C THR A 32 -7.81 8.53 -5.62
N TYR A 33 -6.90 7.84 -6.30
CA TYR A 33 -6.31 8.27 -7.56
C TYR A 33 -6.45 7.17 -8.61
N THR A 34 -6.49 7.58 -9.87
CA THR A 34 -6.23 6.70 -11.01
C THR A 34 -4.73 6.71 -11.29
N VAL A 35 -4.13 5.55 -11.59
CA VAL A 35 -2.67 5.45 -11.82
C VAL A 35 -2.21 6.40 -12.94
N LYS A 36 -3.02 6.55 -14.00
CA LYS A 36 -2.76 7.48 -15.10
C LYS A 36 -2.63 8.94 -14.66
N ASP A 37 -3.53 9.40 -13.79
CA ASP A 37 -3.66 10.81 -13.40
C ASP A 37 -2.88 11.16 -12.12
N MET A 38 -2.03 10.24 -11.65
CA MET A 38 -1.31 10.41 -10.40
C MET A 38 -0.22 11.48 -10.52
N PRO A 39 -0.13 12.45 -9.57
CA PRO A 39 0.97 13.41 -9.54
C PRO A 39 2.29 12.74 -9.13
N ASP A 40 3.41 13.33 -9.55
CA ASP A 40 4.74 12.81 -9.22
C ASP A 40 5.15 13.11 -7.77
N ASP A 41 4.72 14.25 -7.22
CA ASP A 41 4.87 14.55 -5.79
C ASP A 41 3.62 14.12 -5.02
N LEU A 42 3.78 13.11 -4.18
CA LEU A 42 2.72 12.52 -3.39
C LEU A 42 2.84 12.98 -1.93
N HIS A 43 1.92 13.83 -1.50
CA HIS A 43 1.81 14.29 -0.13
C HIS A 43 0.36 14.28 0.36
N CYS A 44 0.18 14.12 1.67
CA CYS A 44 -1.15 14.18 2.27
C CYS A 44 -1.70 15.61 2.29
N VAL A 45 -2.96 15.80 1.90
CA VAL A 45 -3.65 17.10 1.93
C VAL A 45 -3.88 17.65 3.35
N ASN A 46 -3.85 16.79 4.36
CA ASN A 46 -4.16 17.16 5.74
C ASN A 46 -2.90 17.44 6.58
N CYS A 47 -1.86 16.62 6.42
CA CYS A 47 -0.63 16.70 7.24
C CYS A 47 0.67 16.86 6.44
N HIS A 48 0.60 16.97 5.11
CA HIS A 48 1.74 17.09 4.18
C HIS A 48 2.79 15.97 4.27
N SER A 49 2.51 14.88 5.00
CA SER A 49 3.39 13.72 5.06
C SER A 49 3.42 12.95 3.74
N LYS A 50 4.59 12.41 3.40
CA LYS A 50 4.80 11.49 2.26
C LYS A 50 4.50 10.03 2.61
N LEU A 51 4.13 9.74 3.85
CA LEU A 51 3.81 8.39 4.33
C LEU A 51 2.39 7.99 3.90
N LEU A 52 2.26 7.60 2.63
CA LEU A 52 1.00 7.21 2.00
C LEU A 52 1.04 5.71 1.67
N ALA A 53 0.25 4.92 2.36
CA ALA A 53 0.11 3.49 2.09
C ALA A 53 -0.82 3.27 0.90
N VAL A 54 -0.42 2.38 -0.02
CA VAL A 54 -1.28 1.93 -1.12
C VAL A 54 -2.18 0.82 -0.61
N THR A 55 -3.47 0.98 -0.80
CA THR A 55 -4.46 -0.02 -0.45
C THR A 55 -5.40 -0.27 -1.63
N GLY A 56 -5.87 -1.51 -1.75
CA GLY A 56 -6.94 -1.87 -2.66
C GLY A 56 -8.23 -1.13 -2.29
N THR A 57 -9.05 -0.81 -3.29
CA THR A 57 -10.31 -0.06 -3.12
C THR A 57 -11.32 -0.70 -2.17
N ARG A 58 -11.19 -2.00 -1.87
CA ARG A 58 -12.12 -2.77 -1.02
C ARG A 58 -11.65 -2.98 0.42
N ASN A 59 -10.45 -2.52 0.80
CA ASN A 59 -9.95 -2.72 2.16
C ASN A 59 -10.43 -1.58 3.07
N MET A 60 -11.69 -1.64 3.49
CA MET A 60 -12.25 -0.71 4.49
C MET A 60 -11.58 -0.88 5.86
N ASP A 61 -11.00 -2.05 6.13
CA ASP A 61 -10.37 -2.39 7.40
C ASP A 61 -9.11 -1.57 7.68
N ALA A 62 -8.38 -1.17 6.64
CA ALA A 62 -7.15 -0.38 6.79
C ALA A 62 -7.40 1.00 7.39
N GLU A 63 -8.44 1.69 6.92
CA GLU A 63 -8.81 3.01 7.42
C GLU A 63 -9.31 2.94 8.86
N LEU A 64 -10.13 1.92 9.17
CA LEU A 64 -10.65 1.69 10.51
C LEU A 64 -9.52 1.34 11.50
N LEU A 65 -8.59 0.46 11.13
CA LEU A 65 -7.43 0.08 11.95
C LEU A 65 -6.52 1.28 12.22
N LEU A 66 -6.24 2.08 11.20
CA LEU A 66 -5.35 3.22 11.35
C LEU A 66 -5.99 4.33 12.19
N ASN A 67 -7.28 4.60 12.00
CA ASN A 67 -8.03 5.53 12.85
C ASN A 67 -8.09 5.06 14.31
N ARG A 68 -8.22 3.74 14.55
CA ARG A 68 -8.09 3.17 15.91
C ARG A 68 -6.70 3.44 16.50
N LYS A 69 -5.63 3.24 15.72
CA LYS A 69 -4.24 3.47 16.15
C LYS A 69 -3.97 4.94 16.49
N ILE A 70 -4.41 5.87 15.64
CA ILE A 70 -4.19 7.32 15.82
C ILE A 70 -4.95 7.87 17.05
N LYS A 71 -6.19 7.39 17.29
CA LYS A 71 -6.97 7.78 18.48
C LYS A 71 -6.31 7.31 19.80
N LYS A 72 -5.56 6.21 19.78
CA LYS A 72 -4.80 5.71 20.94
C LYS A 72 -3.58 6.60 21.21
N GLY A 73 -2.74 6.86 20.20
CA GLY A 73 -1.51 7.65 20.37
C GLY A 73 -1.71 9.13 20.75
N ARG A 74 -2.93 9.69 20.57
CA ARG A 74 -3.28 11.05 21.00
C ARG A 74 -3.73 11.15 22.47
N LYS A 75 -4.06 10.06 23.15
CA LYS A 75 -4.48 10.10 24.57
C LYS A 75 -3.30 10.14 25.55
N ASP A 76 -2.07 10.03 25.05
CA ASP A 76 -0.90 9.72 25.89
C ASP A 76 -0.09 10.97 26.27
N THR A 77 -0.46 12.17 25.80
CA THR A 77 0.36 13.40 26.00
C THR A 77 -0.08 14.30 27.15
N THR A 78 -1.14 13.95 27.90
CA THR A 78 -1.54 14.67 29.13
C THR A 78 -1.76 13.70 30.26
N ALA A 79 -0.67 13.09 30.74
CA ALA A 79 -0.49 12.81 32.16
C ALA A 79 0.90 12.21 32.41
N SER A 80 1.75 12.94 33.13
CA SER A 80 2.64 12.34 34.10
C SER A 80 1.81 11.47 35.06
N ALA A 81 1.54 10.22 34.69
CA ALA A 81 0.85 9.27 35.54
C ALA A 81 1.46 7.88 35.32
N LYS A 82 2.37 7.56 36.23
CA LYS A 82 2.55 6.27 36.89
C LYS A 82 1.81 5.10 36.25
N ILE A 83 2.59 4.05 35.97
CA ILE A 83 2.30 2.63 36.22
C ILE A 83 0.92 2.44 36.87
N SER A 84 -0.12 2.42 36.03
CA SER A 84 -1.45 1.99 36.39
C SER A 84 -2.06 1.52 35.09
N LYS A 85 -2.26 0.21 35.03
CA LYS A 85 -2.83 -0.51 33.90
C LYS A 85 -4.04 0.27 33.38
N PRO A 86 -4.15 0.54 32.07
CA PRO A 86 -5.27 1.30 31.53
C PRO A 86 -6.59 0.60 31.91
N SER A 87 -7.50 1.34 32.55
CA SER A 87 -8.81 0.90 33.03
C SER A 87 -9.90 0.88 31.93
N SER A 88 -9.48 0.78 30.68
CA SER A 88 -10.35 0.50 29.53
C SER A 88 -9.94 -0.86 28.97
N PRO A 89 -10.86 -1.72 28.48
CA PRO A 89 -10.50 -3.04 27.97
C PRO A 89 -9.36 -2.88 26.98
N CYS A 90 -8.23 -3.54 27.26
CA CYS A 90 -7.10 -3.63 26.36
C CYS A 90 -7.63 -4.27 25.07
N ILE A 91 -7.99 -3.47 24.08
CA ILE A 91 -8.09 -3.98 22.72
C ILE A 91 -6.64 -4.12 22.29
N ASP A 92 -6.02 -5.21 22.72
CA ASP A 92 -4.75 -5.68 22.19
C ASP A 92 -5.03 -6.00 20.73
N PHE A 93 -4.30 -5.33 19.82
CA PHE A 93 -4.41 -5.67 18.39
C PHE A 93 -4.05 -7.15 18.25
N THR A 94 -4.83 -7.91 17.49
CA THR A 94 -4.47 -9.31 17.25
C THR A 94 -3.14 -9.35 16.48
N ASN A 95 -2.44 -10.48 16.54
CA ASN A 95 -1.21 -10.66 15.75
C ASN A 95 -1.47 -10.41 14.25
N GLU A 96 -2.67 -10.71 13.74
CA GLU A 96 -3.03 -10.39 12.34
C GLU A 96 -3.24 -8.89 12.11
N GLU A 97 -3.89 -8.17 13.02
CA GLU A 97 -4.07 -6.72 12.92
C GLU A 97 -2.72 -5.99 12.95
N GLN A 98 -1.79 -6.45 13.79
CA GLN A 98 -0.45 -5.90 13.88
C GLN A 98 0.36 -6.14 12.59
N ASP A 99 0.37 -7.36 12.07
CA ASP A 99 1.03 -7.68 10.79
C ASP A 99 0.43 -6.87 9.63
N TYR A 100 -0.88 -6.64 9.65
CA TYR A 100 -1.53 -5.79 8.65
C TYR A 100 -1.09 -4.32 8.74
N LEU A 101 -0.98 -3.77 9.95
CA LEU A 101 -0.48 -2.42 10.18
C LEU A 101 1.00 -2.27 9.73
N ASP A 102 1.81 -3.29 9.97
CA ASP A 102 3.22 -3.29 9.56
C ASP A 102 3.33 -3.34 8.03
N ARG A 103 2.50 -4.13 7.34
CA ARG A 103 2.41 -4.12 5.87
C ARG A 103 2.00 -2.76 5.31
N LEU A 104 1.07 -2.06 5.96
CA LEU A 104 0.69 -0.70 5.57
C LEU A 104 1.84 0.28 5.77
N ALA A 105 2.59 0.16 6.86
CA ALA A 105 3.76 0.99 7.13
C ALA A 105 4.88 0.74 6.11
N ASP A 106 5.14 -0.52 5.74
CA ASP A 106 6.07 -0.90 4.68
C ASP A 106 5.65 -0.29 3.33
N SER A 107 4.36 -0.38 2.99
CA SER A 107 3.81 0.23 1.78
C SER A 107 4.02 1.75 1.77
N ALA A 108 3.72 2.43 2.88
CA ALA A 108 3.92 3.87 3.01
C ALA A 108 5.39 4.27 2.88
N SER A 109 6.30 3.48 3.43
CA SER A 109 7.74 3.71 3.33
C SER A 109 8.23 3.57 1.88
N LEU A 110 7.68 2.61 1.13
CA LEU A 110 7.99 2.43 -0.29
C LEU A 110 7.49 3.61 -1.14
N VAL A 111 6.29 4.12 -0.86
CA VAL A 111 5.77 5.30 -1.55
C VAL A 111 6.58 6.54 -1.21
N ALA A 112 6.99 6.71 0.04
CA ALA A 112 7.86 7.82 0.43
C ALA A 112 9.21 7.79 -0.30
N ALA A 113 9.75 6.59 -0.59
CA ALA A 113 11.03 6.42 -1.25
C ALA A 113 10.96 6.50 -2.80
N SER A 114 9.93 5.91 -3.42
CA SER A 114 9.85 5.78 -4.88
C SER A 114 8.67 6.52 -5.52
N GLY A 115 7.84 7.20 -4.72
CA GLY A 115 6.73 8.03 -5.19
C GLY A 115 5.73 7.26 -6.05
N LYS A 116 5.34 7.87 -7.17
CA LYS A 116 4.38 7.32 -8.15
C LYS A 116 4.74 5.91 -8.63
N ARG A 117 6.04 5.59 -8.77
CA ARG A 117 6.48 4.24 -9.21
C ARG A 117 6.03 3.16 -8.25
N ALA A 118 6.13 3.39 -6.94
CA ALA A 118 5.68 2.43 -5.95
C ALA A 118 4.18 2.18 -6.02
N VAL A 119 3.41 3.21 -6.37
CA VAL A 119 1.96 3.09 -6.54
C VAL A 119 1.62 2.29 -7.79
N THR A 120 2.27 2.57 -8.92
CA THR A 120 2.09 1.81 -10.17
C THR A 120 2.41 0.33 -9.98
N VAL A 121 3.47 0.01 -9.25
CA VAL A 121 3.86 -1.38 -8.96
C VAL A 121 2.83 -2.05 -8.05
N GLN A 122 2.40 -1.39 -6.97
CA GLN A 122 1.40 -1.94 -6.04
C GLN A 122 -0.01 -2.01 -6.63
N ALA A 123 -0.29 -1.34 -7.75
CA ALA A 123 -1.53 -1.50 -8.51
C ALA A 123 -1.60 -2.86 -9.26
N GLY A 124 -0.47 -3.58 -9.37
CA GLY A 124 -0.42 -4.92 -9.95
C GLY A 124 -1.13 -5.95 -9.08
N ARG A 125 -1.73 -6.96 -9.72
CA ARG A 125 -2.54 -7.95 -9.00
C ARG A 125 -1.66 -8.90 -8.20
N GLY A 126 -1.88 -8.97 -6.88
CA GLY A 126 -1.11 -9.84 -5.99
C GLY A 126 0.27 -9.29 -5.61
N ILE A 127 0.54 -8.02 -5.90
CA ILE A 127 1.80 -7.36 -5.54
C ILE A 127 1.62 -6.63 -4.21
N GLY A 128 2.20 -7.20 -3.14
CA GLY A 128 2.30 -6.56 -1.83
C GLY A 128 3.56 -5.70 -1.68
N PRO A 129 3.74 -5.02 -0.52
CA PRO A 129 4.87 -4.12 -0.28
C PRO A 129 6.23 -4.83 -0.43
N ARG A 130 6.38 -6.06 0.08
CA ARG A 130 7.64 -6.81 -0.06
C ARG A 130 8.02 -7.11 -1.52
N THR A 131 7.04 -7.49 -2.34
CA THR A 131 7.27 -7.76 -3.77
C THR A 131 7.51 -6.46 -4.53
N ALA A 132 6.76 -5.40 -4.21
CA ALA A 132 6.97 -4.08 -4.78
C ALA A 132 8.39 -3.57 -4.49
N GLY A 133 8.88 -3.71 -3.26
CA GLY A 133 10.26 -3.36 -2.89
C GLY A 133 11.30 -4.11 -3.71
N ARG A 134 11.08 -5.39 -4.05
CA ARG A 134 11.99 -6.15 -4.93
C ARG A 134 12.01 -5.61 -6.35
N ILE A 135 10.86 -5.25 -6.91
CA ILE A 135 10.77 -4.66 -8.26
C ILE A 135 11.48 -3.29 -8.28
N LEU A 136 11.14 -2.41 -7.32
CA LEU A 136 11.66 -1.05 -7.27
C LEU A 136 13.18 -0.98 -7.05
N ARG A 137 13.77 -1.96 -6.36
CA ARG A 137 15.23 -2.07 -6.17
C ARG A 137 16.01 -2.19 -7.48
N ARG A 138 15.38 -2.65 -8.57
CA ARG A 138 16.02 -2.75 -9.88
C ARG A 138 16.18 -1.40 -10.57
N GLN A 139 15.54 -0.35 -10.04
CA GLN A 139 15.59 1.02 -10.55
C GLN A 139 15.20 1.16 -12.04
N THR A 140 14.38 0.24 -12.57
CA THR A 140 13.86 0.29 -13.94
C THR A 140 12.70 1.28 -14.08
N ASP A 141 12.60 1.94 -15.23
CA ASP A 141 11.60 2.98 -15.50
C ASP A 141 10.76 2.68 -16.76
N GLY A 142 9.62 3.36 -16.86
CA GLY A 142 8.71 3.26 -18.01
C GLY A 142 8.25 1.83 -18.29
N ASP A 143 8.46 1.38 -19.53
CA ASP A 143 8.00 0.07 -20.01
C ASP A 143 8.71 -1.10 -19.37
N GLU A 144 9.96 -0.93 -18.93
CA GLU A 144 10.72 -2.01 -18.28
C GLU A 144 10.16 -2.30 -16.89
N LEU A 145 9.79 -1.26 -16.14
CA LEU A 145 9.09 -1.40 -14.87
C LEU A 145 7.77 -2.16 -15.06
N LEU A 146 6.99 -1.80 -16.09
CA LEU A 146 5.71 -2.47 -16.39
C LEU A 146 5.90 -3.94 -16.77
N LYS A 147 6.97 -4.29 -17.49
CA LYS A 147 7.31 -5.69 -17.82
C LYS A 147 7.66 -6.49 -16.56
N ASP A 148 8.36 -5.86 -15.61
CA ASP A 148 8.68 -6.49 -14.32
C ASP A 148 7.42 -6.73 -13.48
N VAL A 149 6.50 -5.76 -13.45
CA VAL A 149 5.17 -5.92 -12.82
C VAL A 149 4.38 -7.06 -13.46
N LEU A 150 4.33 -7.11 -14.80
CA LEU A 150 3.65 -8.18 -15.52
C LEU A 150 4.24 -9.55 -15.20
N ARG A 151 5.57 -9.67 -15.07
CA ARG A 151 6.23 -10.92 -14.70
C ARG A 151 5.79 -11.41 -13.33
N GLU A 152 5.75 -10.53 -12.33
CA GLU A 152 5.29 -10.87 -10.98
C GLU A 152 3.80 -11.21 -10.94
N GLU A 153 2.96 -10.51 -11.72
CA GLU A 153 1.53 -10.83 -11.81
C GLU A 153 1.29 -12.23 -12.42
N LEU A 154 2.06 -12.60 -13.45
CA LEU A 154 2.04 -13.94 -14.03
C LEU A 154 2.51 -15.00 -13.02
N LEU A 155 3.56 -14.72 -12.24
CA LEU A 155 4.02 -15.61 -11.17
C LEU A 155 2.97 -15.79 -10.08
N TYR A 156 2.30 -14.70 -9.68
CA TYR A 156 1.19 -14.75 -8.74
C TYR A 156 0.02 -15.57 -9.29
N ALA A 157 -0.39 -15.35 -10.55
CA ALA A 157 -1.45 -16.12 -11.19
C ALA A 157 -1.15 -17.63 -11.26
N LYS A 158 0.12 -17.99 -11.53
CA LYS A 158 0.58 -19.38 -11.57
C LYS A 158 0.59 -20.04 -10.18
N THR A 159 1.12 -19.33 -9.18
CA THR A 159 1.36 -19.92 -7.85
C THR A 159 0.14 -19.84 -6.94
N LYS A 160 -0.77 -18.87 -7.13
CA LYS A 160 -1.97 -18.68 -6.28
C LYS A 160 -2.84 -19.94 -6.15
N ARG A 161 -2.86 -20.82 -7.16
CA ARG A 161 -3.60 -22.09 -7.09
C ARG A 161 -3.19 -22.97 -5.90
N PHE A 162 -1.94 -22.83 -5.44
CA PHE A 162 -1.37 -23.60 -4.33
C PHE A 162 -1.54 -22.93 -2.96
N TRP A 163 -2.19 -21.77 -2.88
CA TRP A 163 -2.32 -21.00 -1.64
C TRP A 163 -3.68 -21.22 -0.96
N ARG A 164 -4.44 -22.24 -1.39
CA ARG A 164 -5.65 -22.73 -0.72
C ARG A 164 -5.33 -24.05 -0.03
N GLU A 165 -4.74 -23.96 1.15
CA GLU A 165 -4.76 -24.98 2.20
C GLU A 165 -4.98 -24.25 3.53
#